data_AF-A0A8J3ZZ04-F1
#
_entry.id   AF-A0A8J3ZZ04-F1
#
_cell.length_a   1.000
_cell.length_b   1.000
_cell.length_c   1.000
_cell.angle_alpha   90.00
_cell.angle_beta   90.00
_cell.angle_gamma   90.00
#
_symmetry.space_group_name_H-M   'P 1'
#
loop_
_entity.id
_entity.type
_entity.pdbx_description
1 polymer ?
#
loop_
_entity_poly.entity_id
_entity_poly.type
_entity_poly.pdbx_seq_one_letter_code
_entity_poly.pdbx_strand_id
1 'polypeptide(L)'
;MADLYELVLALDLGSGLGADELAELRWHVGRGERPERLVLGTDAYLETFPLGDPEDPGCEWETAEPAAAFAVTGAASRIGGALVAALVPRDQPAGWALTVRQELHPDQFYELRTMLGWLGRWAARDGYAGHLRFHESHDVTPLVVHNGQITPPADVVDHTPLWQGG
;
A
#
# COMPACT_ATOMS: atom_id res chain seq x y z
N MET A 1 19.25 1.26 -12.37
CA MET A 1 19.47 1.35 -10.91
C MET A 1 18.13 1.76 -10.38
N ALA A 2 17.43 0.90 -9.66
CA ALA A 2 16.06 1.16 -9.24
C ALA A 2 16.06 1.49 -7.76
N ASP A 3 15.42 2.59 -7.40
CA ASP A 3 15.26 2.98 -6.02
C ASP A 3 14.21 2.05 -5.42
N LEU A 4 14.65 1.03 -4.67
CA LEU A 4 13.76 0.05 -4.08
C LEU A 4 13.69 0.23 -2.56
N TYR A 5 12.49 0.03 -2.05
CA TYR A 5 12.17 0.10 -0.63
C TYR A 5 11.62 -1.24 -0.16
N GLU A 6 12.01 -1.64 1.04
CA GLU A 6 11.31 -2.66 1.81
C GLU A 6 10.11 -2.01 2.50
N LEU A 7 8.91 -2.46 2.14
CA LEU A 7 7.70 -2.23 2.91
C LEU A 7 7.44 -3.45 3.79
N VAL A 8 7.24 -3.25 5.08
CA VAL A 8 6.65 -4.23 5.98
C VAL A 8 5.40 -3.63 6.60
N LEU A 9 4.29 -4.37 6.57
CA LEU A 9 3.08 -4.07 7.31
C LEU A 9 2.68 -5.26 8.18
N ALA A 10 2.25 -4.99 9.40
CA ALA A 10 1.72 -5.96 10.34
C ALA A 10 0.67 -5.24 11.19
N LEU A 11 -0.59 -5.35 10.80
CA LEU A 11 -1.69 -4.70 11.50
C LEU A 11 -2.94 -5.57 11.56
N ASP A 12 -3.72 -5.30 12.59
CA ASP A 12 -5.05 -5.84 12.78
C ASP A 12 -6.07 -4.86 12.20
N LEU A 13 -7.02 -5.34 11.42
CA LEU A 13 -8.14 -4.56 10.88
C LEU A 13 -9.44 -4.91 11.61
N GLY A 14 -10.36 -3.96 11.69
CA GLY A 14 -11.70 -4.15 12.28
C GLY A 14 -12.57 -5.15 11.49
N SER A 15 -13.75 -5.46 12.01
CA SER A 15 -14.74 -6.35 11.36
C SER A 15 -15.73 -5.62 10.45
N GLY A 16 -15.71 -4.29 10.42
CA GLY A 16 -16.70 -3.50 9.67
C GLY A 16 -16.47 -3.41 8.17
N LEU A 17 -15.43 -4.06 7.62
CA LEU A 17 -15.11 -3.99 6.20
C LEU A 17 -16.27 -4.52 5.36
N GLY A 18 -16.69 -3.73 4.36
CA GLY A 18 -17.68 -4.14 3.38
C GLY A 18 -17.17 -5.30 2.51
N ALA A 19 -18.11 -6.00 1.85
CA ALA A 19 -17.77 -7.10 0.96
C ALA A 19 -16.86 -6.66 -0.21
N ASP A 20 -17.13 -5.48 -0.78
CA ASP A 20 -16.37 -4.92 -1.88
C ASP A 20 -14.95 -4.51 -1.44
N GLU A 21 -14.83 -3.88 -0.27
CA GLU A 21 -13.53 -3.51 0.30
C GLU A 21 -12.67 -4.75 0.58
N LEU A 22 -13.31 -5.80 1.11
CA LEU A 22 -12.64 -7.08 1.36
C LEU A 22 -12.24 -7.77 0.06
N ALA A 23 -13.06 -7.69 -0.99
CA ALA A 23 -12.75 -8.27 -2.30
C ALA A 23 -11.52 -7.60 -2.91
N GLU A 24 -11.44 -6.27 -2.87
CA GLU A 24 -10.29 -5.53 -3.34
C GLU A 24 -9.03 -5.77 -2.49
N LEU A 25 -9.15 -5.78 -1.16
CA LEU A 25 -8.01 -6.12 -0.29
C LEU A 25 -7.49 -7.53 -0.57
N ARG A 26 -8.38 -8.49 -0.84
CA ARG A 26 -8.00 -9.86 -1.25
C ARG A 26 -7.25 -9.87 -2.57
N TRP A 27 -7.69 -9.08 -3.55
CA TRP A 27 -6.96 -8.91 -4.80
C TRP A 27 -5.56 -8.33 -4.57
N HIS A 28 -5.44 -7.25 -3.76
CA HIS A 28 -4.14 -6.65 -3.43
C HIS A 28 -3.17 -7.63 -2.77
N VAL A 29 -3.63 -8.59 -1.95
CA VAL A 29 -2.76 -9.62 -1.34
C VAL A 29 -2.61 -10.90 -2.20
N GLY A 30 -3.08 -10.90 -3.45
CA GLY A 30 -2.97 -12.03 -4.37
C GLY A 30 -3.89 -13.22 -4.04
N ARG A 31 -5.01 -12.98 -3.34
CA ARG A 31 -5.98 -13.99 -2.89
C ARG A 31 -7.40 -13.80 -3.46
N GLY A 32 -7.52 -13.08 -4.57
CA GLY A 32 -8.80 -12.85 -5.25
C GLY A 32 -8.60 -12.35 -6.68
N GLU A 33 -9.69 -12.37 -7.45
CA GLU A 33 -9.75 -11.72 -8.76
C GLU A 33 -9.85 -10.21 -8.59
N ARG A 34 -9.39 -9.45 -9.60
CA ARG A 34 -9.55 -8.00 -9.63
C ARG A 34 -11.04 -7.64 -9.64
N PRO A 35 -11.55 -6.85 -8.68
CA PRO A 35 -12.92 -6.35 -8.74
C PRO A 35 -13.13 -5.41 -9.92
N GLU A 36 -14.37 -5.31 -10.40
CA GLU A 36 -14.74 -4.35 -11.46
C GLU A 36 -14.62 -2.89 -10.98
N ARG A 37 -14.80 -2.65 -9.67
CA ARG A 37 -14.72 -1.33 -9.03
C ARG A 37 -13.73 -1.38 -7.87
N LEU A 38 -12.83 -0.40 -7.80
CA LEU A 38 -11.79 -0.34 -6.78
C LEU A 38 -12.17 0.68 -5.69
N VAL A 39 -12.98 0.23 -4.73
CA VAL A 39 -13.57 1.04 -3.65
C VAL A 39 -12.57 1.52 -2.59
N LEU A 40 -11.36 0.96 -2.51
CA LEU A 40 -10.27 1.48 -1.66
C LEU A 40 -9.64 2.76 -2.27
N GLY A 41 -10.01 3.11 -3.51
CA GLY A 41 -9.52 4.28 -4.22
C GLY A 41 -8.24 4.04 -5.02
N THR A 42 -7.90 2.77 -5.31
CA THR A 42 -6.72 2.43 -6.11
C THR A 42 -6.92 2.71 -7.61
N ASP A 43 -8.17 2.87 -8.07
CA ASP A 43 -8.52 3.41 -9.39
C ASP A 43 -8.53 4.95 -9.43
N ALA A 44 -8.87 5.62 -8.33
CA ALA A 44 -8.88 7.08 -8.21
C ALA A 44 -7.49 7.72 -8.38
N TYR A 45 -6.44 6.90 -8.32
CA TYR A 45 -5.10 7.28 -8.77
C TYR A 45 -5.11 7.82 -10.21
N LEU A 46 -5.88 7.22 -11.11
CA LEU A 46 -5.93 7.61 -12.53
C LEU A 46 -6.81 8.84 -12.78
N GLU A 47 -7.88 9.03 -11.99
CA GLU A 47 -8.74 10.21 -12.12
C GLU A 47 -8.07 11.49 -11.61
N THR A 48 -7.14 11.35 -10.66
CA THR A 48 -6.45 12.50 -10.04
C THR A 48 -5.13 12.84 -10.74
N PHE A 49 -4.52 11.88 -11.45
CA PHE A 49 -3.22 12.07 -12.10
C PHE A 49 -3.20 11.41 -13.48
N PRO A 50 -3.37 12.16 -14.59
CA PRO A 50 -2.82 11.69 -15.85
C PRO A 50 -1.31 11.54 -15.62
N LEU A 51 -0.85 10.29 -15.56
CA LEU A 51 0.56 9.92 -15.44
C LEU A 51 1.34 10.63 -16.57
N GLY A 52 1.95 11.74 -16.20
CA GLY A 52 2.61 12.70 -17.07
C GLY A 52 3.43 13.61 -16.19
N ASP A 53 4.59 14.02 -16.67
CA ASP A 53 5.37 15.03 -15.98
C ASP A 53 4.50 16.32 -15.93
N PRO A 54 4.19 16.88 -14.76
CA PRO A 54 3.44 18.14 -14.68
C PRO A 54 4.17 19.29 -15.40
N GLU A 55 5.48 19.17 -15.61
CA GLU A 55 6.31 20.09 -16.39
C GLU A 55 6.46 19.67 -17.87
N ASP A 56 6.09 18.43 -18.24
CA ASP A 56 6.02 17.94 -19.62
C ASP A 56 4.72 17.13 -19.89
N PRO A 57 3.61 17.84 -20.23
CA PRO A 57 2.31 17.23 -20.54
C PRO A 57 2.31 16.30 -21.77
N GLY A 58 3.39 16.26 -22.55
CA GLY A 58 3.56 15.39 -23.71
C GLY A 58 4.24 14.06 -23.37
N CYS A 59 4.69 13.88 -22.13
CA CYS A 59 5.24 12.62 -21.65
C CYS A 59 4.08 11.62 -21.43
N GLU A 60 3.71 10.90 -22.49
CA GLU A 60 2.79 9.75 -22.41
C GLU A 60 3.50 8.61 -21.67
N TRP A 61 3.34 8.55 -20.35
CA TRP A 61 3.58 7.29 -19.65
C TRP A 61 2.37 6.41 -19.94
N GLU A 62 2.59 5.24 -20.57
CA GLU A 62 1.52 4.25 -20.74
C GLU A 62 0.86 4.03 -19.37
N THR A 63 -0.41 4.41 -19.28
CA THR A 63 -1.18 4.32 -18.04
C THR A 63 -1.35 2.84 -17.73
N ALA A 64 -0.52 2.31 -16.85
CA ALA A 64 -0.66 0.94 -16.40
C ALA A 64 -1.98 0.82 -15.63
N GLU A 65 -2.83 -0.10 -16.09
CA GLU A 65 -3.97 -0.59 -15.32
C GLU A 65 -3.54 -0.84 -13.85
N PRO A 66 -4.33 -0.42 -12.84
CA PRO A 66 -3.99 -0.62 -11.44
C PRO A 66 -3.59 -2.08 -11.19
N ALA A 67 -2.39 -2.26 -10.65
CA ALA A 67 -1.87 -3.57 -10.28
C ALA A 67 -2.21 -3.88 -8.82
N ALA A 68 -2.12 -5.16 -8.45
CA ALA A 68 -2.31 -5.54 -7.05
C ALA A 68 -1.09 -5.15 -6.22
N ALA A 69 -1.18 -4.05 -5.46
CA ALA A 69 -0.16 -3.51 -4.52
C ALA A 69 0.76 -4.54 -3.82
N PHE A 70 0.21 -5.65 -3.30
CA PHE A 70 0.93 -6.56 -2.41
C PHE A 70 0.95 -8.02 -2.92
N ALA A 71 0.65 -8.25 -4.20
CA ALA A 71 0.47 -9.61 -4.72
C ALA A 71 1.78 -10.26 -5.21
N VAL A 72 2.90 -9.53 -5.22
CA VAL A 72 4.19 -10.09 -5.62
C VAL A 72 4.64 -11.13 -4.59
N THR A 73 5.05 -12.29 -5.06
CA THR A 73 5.52 -13.41 -4.24
C THR A 73 6.84 -13.96 -4.78
N GLY A 74 7.58 -14.66 -3.92
CA GLY A 74 8.87 -15.27 -4.27
C GLY A 74 10.03 -14.66 -3.51
N ALA A 75 11.25 -14.84 -4.02
CA ALA A 75 12.44 -14.27 -3.41
C ALA A 75 12.53 -12.77 -3.71
N ALA A 76 12.86 -11.98 -2.70
CA ALA A 76 13.15 -10.57 -2.87
C ALA A 76 14.46 -10.37 -3.65
N SER A 77 14.50 -9.37 -4.52
CA SER A 77 15.62 -9.14 -5.43
C SER A 77 16.80 -8.39 -4.78
N ARG A 78 16.52 -7.51 -3.82
CA ARG A 78 17.47 -6.59 -3.17
C ARG A 78 17.43 -6.64 -1.65
N ILE A 79 16.26 -6.87 -1.05
CA ILE A 79 16.10 -6.81 0.42
C ILE A 79 16.31 -8.18 1.10
N GLY A 80 16.58 -9.23 0.31
CA GLY A 80 16.72 -10.61 0.79
C GLY A 80 15.42 -11.19 1.35
N GLY A 81 15.38 -12.51 1.59
CA GLY A 81 14.19 -13.19 2.11
C GLY A 81 13.04 -13.30 1.11
N ALA A 82 11.82 -13.53 1.60
CA ALA A 82 10.63 -13.73 0.78
C ALA A 82 9.72 -12.48 0.75
N LEU A 83 9.08 -12.26 -0.40
CA LEU A 83 7.96 -11.35 -0.57
C LEU A 83 6.68 -12.09 -0.21
N VAL A 84 5.91 -11.53 0.71
CA VAL A 84 4.73 -12.19 1.28
C VAL A 84 3.60 -11.21 1.49
N ALA A 85 2.38 -11.68 1.30
CA ALA A 85 1.17 -11.03 1.78
C ALA A 85 0.19 -12.07 2.32
N ALA A 86 -0.40 -11.78 3.47
CA ALA A 86 -1.36 -12.64 4.13
C ALA A 86 -2.47 -11.80 4.74
N LEU A 87 -3.72 -12.20 4.45
CA LEU A 87 -4.92 -11.66 5.05
C LEU A 87 -5.69 -12.83 5.68
N VAL A 88 -5.82 -12.82 7.00
CA VAL A 88 -6.37 -13.95 7.77
C VAL A 88 -7.53 -13.44 8.64
N PRO A 89 -8.70 -14.12 8.66
CA PRO A 89 -9.78 -13.73 9.55
C PRO A 89 -9.38 -13.95 11.01
N ARG A 90 -9.91 -13.12 11.91
CA ARG A 90 -9.73 -13.21 13.35
C ARG A 90 -11.09 -13.28 14.03
N ASP A 91 -11.18 -14.08 15.08
CA ASP A 91 -12.43 -14.26 15.82
C ASP A 91 -12.56 -13.32 17.04
N GLN A 92 -11.44 -12.95 17.68
CA GLN A 92 -11.44 -12.17 18.93
C GLN A 92 -10.28 -11.16 19.03
N PRO A 93 -10.57 -9.83 18.96
CA PRO A 93 -11.81 -9.26 18.44
C PRO A 93 -12.01 -9.69 16.97
N ALA A 94 -13.28 -9.76 16.55
CA ALA A 94 -13.62 -10.08 15.17
C ALA A 94 -13.02 -9.06 14.21
N GLY A 95 -12.38 -9.54 13.14
CA GLY A 95 -11.72 -8.68 12.16
C GLY A 95 -10.74 -9.46 11.29
N TRP A 96 -9.65 -8.80 10.90
CA TRP A 96 -8.64 -9.38 10.02
C TRP A 96 -7.23 -9.12 10.56
N ALA A 97 -6.32 -10.06 10.32
CA ALA A 97 -4.88 -9.87 10.46
C ALA A 97 -4.29 -9.66 9.05
N LEU A 98 -3.60 -8.55 8.84
CA LEU A 98 -2.86 -8.27 7.61
C LEU A 98 -1.35 -8.31 7.90
N THR A 99 -0.61 -9.06 7.11
CA THR A 99 0.85 -9.01 7.08
C THR A 99 1.33 -8.89 5.65
N VAL A 100 2.20 -7.93 5.38
CA VAL A 100 2.78 -7.68 4.06
C VAL A 100 4.28 -7.45 4.20
N ARG A 101 5.05 -8.01 3.27
CA ARG A 101 6.45 -7.66 3.04
C ARG A 101 6.70 -7.59 1.54
N GLN A 102 7.03 -6.40 1.04
CA GLN A 102 7.16 -6.13 -0.39
C GLN A 102 8.41 -5.32 -0.72
N GLU A 103 8.87 -5.45 -1.97
CA GLU A 103 9.76 -4.49 -2.62
C GLU A 103 8.90 -3.47 -3.36
N LEU A 104 9.12 -2.19 -3.10
CA LEU A 104 8.39 -1.09 -3.74
C LEU A 104 9.33 -0.12 -4.44
N HIS A 105 8.94 0.29 -5.65
CA HIS A 105 9.53 1.42 -6.35
C HIS A 105 8.77 2.72 -6.02
N PRO A 106 9.42 3.90 -6.00
CA PRO A 106 8.76 5.19 -5.80
C PRO A 106 7.55 5.45 -6.69
N ASP A 107 7.51 4.90 -7.91
CA ASP A 107 6.33 5.00 -8.79
C ASP A 107 5.05 4.44 -8.15
N GLN A 108 5.19 3.54 -7.18
CA GLN A 108 4.09 2.91 -6.45
C GLN A 108 3.69 3.70 -5.18
N PHE A 109 4.36 4.81 -4.86
CA PHE A 109 4.13 5.52 -3.59
C PHE A 109 2.76 6.20 -3.52
N TYR A 110 2.17 6.58 -4.65
CA TYR A 110 0.80 7.07 -4.68
C TYR A 110 -0.18 5.97 -4.26
N GLU A 111 -0.07 4.77 -4.84
CA GLU A 111 -0.86 3.60 -4.46
C GLU A 111 -0.63 3.26 -2.98
N LEU A 112 0.63 3.25 -2.54
CA LEU A 112 0.98 3.03 -1.13
C LEU A 112 0.28 4.04 -0.22
N ARG A 113 0.32 5.34 -0.54
CA ARG A 113 -0.26 6.38 0.31
C ARG A 113 -1.78 6.27 0.40
N THR A 114 -2.44 5.92 -0.70
CA THR A 114 -3.88 5.57 -0.70
C THR A 114 -4.15 4.37 0.19
N MET A 115 -3.38 3.29 0.05
CA MET A 115 -3.52 2.09 0.88
C MET A 115 -3.25 2.39 2.36
N LEU A 116 -2.24 3.19 2.71
CA LEU A 116 -1.97 3.57 4.10
C LEU A 116 -3.09 4.42 4.71
N GLY A 117 -3.69 5.32 3.92
CA GLY A 117 -4.86 6.10 4.32
C GLY A 117 -6.05 5.19 4.65
N TRP A 118 -6.37 4.24 3.77
CA TRP A 118 -7.45 3.27 3.98
C TRP A 118 -7.16 2.33 5.15
N LEU A 119 -5.94 1.78 5.23
CA LEU A 119 -5.50 0.89 6.31
C LEU A 119 -5.53 1.57 7.67
N GLY A 120 -5.14 2.84 7.75
CA GLY A 120 -5.23 3.63 8.96
C GLY A 120 -6.67 3.69 9.50
N ARG A 121 -7.65 3.98 8.63
CA ARG A 121 -9.06 4.08 9.03
C ARG A 121 -9.61 2.79 9.62
N TRP A 122 -9.18 1.66 9.05
CA TRP A 122 -9.65 0.33 9.44
C TRP A 122 -8.79 -0.37 10.48
N ALA A 123 -7.68 0.25 10.90
CA ALA A 123 -6.81 -0.31 11.93
C ALA A 123 -7.59 -0.50 13.24
N ALA A 124 -7.50 -1.71 13.80
CA ALA A 124 -8.21 -2.08 15.02
C ALA A 124 -7.61 -1.43 16.28
N ARG A 125 -6.39 -0.91 16.19
CA ARG A 125 -5.69 -0.22 17.30
C ARG A 125 -4.63 0.74 16.79
N ASP A 126 -4.36 1.76 17.59
CA ASP A 126 -3.18 2.60 17.48
C ASP A 126 -1.89 1.80 17.80
N GLY A 127 -0.77 2.28 17.26
CA GLY A 127 0.57 1.74 17.51
C GLY A 127 1.34 1.35 16.26
N TYR A 128 2.39 0.57 16.44
CA TYR A 128 3.26 0.12 15.34
C TYR A 128 2.48 -0.73 14.33
N ALA A 129 2.52 -0.31 13.06
CA ALA A 129 1.89 -1.01 11.94
C ALA A 129 2.91 -1.56 10.95
N GLY A 130 4.19 -1.25 11.08
CA GLY A 130 5.23 -1.71 10.18
C GLY A 130 6.32 -0.68 9.93
N HIS A 131 6.99 -0.78 8.80
CA HIS A 131 8.02 0.18 8.41
C HIS A 131 8.21 0.28 6.90
N LEU A 132 8.85 1.36 6.50
CA LEU A 132 9.44 1.55 5.19
C LEU A 132 10.95 1.72 5.35
N ARG A 133 11.74 1.08 4.50
CA ARG A 133 13.21 1.18 4.53
C ARG A 133 13.76 1.21 3.12
N PHE A 134 14.54 2.23 2.76
CA PHE A 134 15.30 2.22 1.51
C PHE A 134 16.31 1.06 1.53
N HIS A 135 16.39 0.26 0.46
CA HIS A 135 17.11 -1.02 0.51
C HIS A 135 18.60 -0.90 0.84
N GLU A 136 19.26 0.19 0.43
CA GLU A 136 20.66 0.48 0.74
C GLU A 136 20.86 1.19 2.09
N SER A 137 19.77 1.62 2.73
CA SER A 137 19.80 2.25 4.05
C SER A 137 19.69 1.24 5.18
N HIS A 138 20.36 1.56 6.28
CA HIS A 138 20.20 0.88 7.57
C HIS A 138 19.11 1.53 8.43
N ASP A 139 18.66 2.73 8.08
CA ASP A 139 17.65 3.47 8.81
C ASP A 139 16.26 2.97 8.45
N VAL A 140 15.46 2.66 9.46
CA VAL A 140 14.09 2.16 9.31
C VAL A 140 13.11 3.26 9.69
N THR A 141 12.22 3.63 8.78
CA THR A 141 11.15 4.59 9.07
C THR A 141 9.90 3.85 9.55
N PRO A 142 9.49 4.00 10.82
CA PRO A 142 8.32 3.30 11.33
C PRO A 142 7.03 3.84 10.73
N LEU A 143 6.10 2.92 10.45
CA LEU A 143 4.71 3.23 10.14
C LEU A 143 3.90 3.03 11.43
N VAL A 144 3.24 4.09 11.88
CA VAL A 144 2.51 4.11 13.16
C VAL A 144 1.07 4.54 12.89
N VAL A 145 0.12 3.74 13.37
CA VAL A 145 -1.29 4.12 13.43
C VAL A 145 -1.48 5.05 14.62
N HIS A 146 -2.06 6.21 14.37
CA HIS A 146 -2.52 7.12 15.40
C HIS A 146 -3.86 7.73 15.00
N ASN A 147 -4.88 7.61 15.86
CA ASN A 147 -6.23 8.12 15.61
C ASN A 147 -6.80 7.71 14.25
N GLY A 148 -6.61 6.45 13.86
CA GLY A 148 -7.10 5.92 12.58
C GLY A 148 -6.36 6.47 11.36
N GLN A 149 -5.12 6.93 11.52
CA GLN A 149 -4.27 7.40 10.42
C GLN A 149 -2.90 6.74 10.51
N ILE A 150 -2.34 6.32 9.38
CA ILE A 150 -0.92 5.96 9.29
C ILE A 150 -0.19 7.14 8.67
N THR A 151 0.70 7.77 9.42
CA THR A 151 1.51 8.87 8.88
C THR A 151 2.49 8.32 7.84
N PRO A 152 2.44 8.78 6.58
CA PRO A 152 3.39 8.34 5.57
C PRO A 152 4.81 8.86 5.90
N PRO A 153 5.87 8.08 5.57
CA PRO A 153 7.25 8.55 5.61
C PRO A 153 7.48 9.80 4.75
N ALA A 154 8.48 10.62 5.10
CA ALA A 154 8.84 11.82 4.34
C ALA A 154 9.12 11.49 2.86
N ASP A 155 9.92 10.45 2.59
CA ASP A 155 10.17 9.95 1.24
C ASP A 155 8.86 9.70 0.46
N VAL A 156 7.84 9.10 1.09
CA VAL A 156 6.55 8.87 0.44
C VAL A 156 5.85 10.18 0.14
N VAL A 157 5.87 11.13 1.07
CA VAL A 157 5.25 12.46 0.89
C VAL A 157 5.94 13.24 -0.23
N ASP A 158 7.27 13.25 -0.26
CA ASP A 158 8.08 14.02 -1.20
C ASP A 158 7.92 13.52 -2.65
N HIS A 159 7.72 12.21 -2.84
CA HIS A 159 7.41 11.62 -4.14
C HIS A 159 5.92 11.63 -4.49
N THR A 160 5.06 12.06 -3.57
CA THR A 160 3.60 12.17 -3.81
C THR A 160 3.06 13.56 -3.47
N PRO A 161 3.67 14.65 -3.99
CA PRO A 161 3.35 16.02 -3.57
C PRO A 161 1.91 16.43 -3.92
N LEU A 162 1.30 15.77 -4.91
CA LEU A 162 -0.03 16.10 -5.40
C LEU A 162 -1.15 15.24 -4.79
N TRP A 163 -0.85 14.26 -3.92
CA TRP A 163 -1.86 13.39 -3.33
C TRP A 163 -2.85 14.19 -2.45
N GLN A 164 -4.15 14.10 -2.75
CA GLN A 164 -5.20 14.92 -2.10
C GLN A 164 -6.00 14.18 -1.02
N GLY A 165 -5.70 12.91 -0.74
CA GLY A 165 -6.46 12.10 0.21
C GLY A 165 -7.38 11.10 -0.47
N GLY A 166 -7.45 9.91 0.10
CA GLY A 166 -8.49 8.89 -0.13
C GLY A 166 -9.01 8.39 1.20
#